data_AF-A0A328KSC9-F1
#
_entry.id   AF-A0A328KSC9-F1
#
_cell.length_a   1.000
_cell.length_b   1.000
_cell.length_c   1.000
_cell.angle_alpha   90.00
_cell.angle_beta   90.00
_cell.angle_gamma   90.00
#
_symmetry.space_group_name_H-M   'P 1'
#
loop_
_entity.id
_entity.type
_entity.pdbx_description
1 polymer ?
#
loop_
_entity_poly.entity_id
_entity_poly.type
_entity_poly.pdbx_seq_one_letter_code
_entity_poly.pdbx_strand_id
1 'polypeptide(L)'
;MPKRVNRDTEVVIVNNTKGGFSERIPGGISIVLNEYGDTAYINHGELVKLVGRGRAGRRKFEKMDIVISEVVTDGVTIKNITDELRLTKPYEELHGLLDTEFTDDIDYIDVDEIDLFLNECEYEELEKIMNNKKSYVRKTLAEHAADLHKRGELNDFNKMSIIATGLGQNERDIQSFWTDIREANKYQV
;
A
#
# COMPACT_ATOMS: atom_id res chain seq x y z
N MET A 1 -24.42 -10.25 6.57
CA MET A 1 -24.59 -9.68 5.20
C MET A 1 -23.89 -8.33 5.21
N PRO A 2 -23.10 -7.98 4.18
CA PRO A 2 -22.44 -6.68 4.15
C PRO A 2 -23.49 -5.56 4.20
N LYS A 3 -23.23 -4.55 5.03
CA LYS A 3 -24.06 -3.34 5.11
C LYS A 3 -23.98 -2.65 3.74
N ARG A 4 -25.12 -2.34 3.15
CA ARG A 4 -25.16 -1.68 1.83
C ARG A 4 -24.63 -0.26 1.99
N VAL A 5 -23.54 0.07 1.31
CA VAL A 5 -22.96 1.42 1.35
C VAL A 5 -23.64 2.31 0.33
N ASN A 6 -23.98 3.55 0.72
CA ASN A 6 -24.56 4.51 -0.20
C ASN A 6 -23.52 5.01 -1.22
N ARG A 7 -23.94 5.38 -2.42
CA ARG A 7 -23.01 5.84 -3.47
C ARG A 7 -22.38 7.20 -3.19
N ASP A 8 -23.04 8.01 -2.37
CA ASP A 8 -22.59 9.33 -1.91
C ASP A 8 -21.68 9.25 -0.68
N THR A 9 -21.48 8.08 -0.08
CA THR A 9 -20.56 7.88 1.05
C THR A 9 -19.18 8.40 0.66
N GLU A 10 -18.71 9.40 1.39
CA GLU A 10 -17.42 10.04 1.17
C GLU A 10 -16.32 9.25 1.87
N VAL A 11 -15.24 9.01 1.13
CA VAL A 11 -14.06 8.26 1.56
C VAL A 11 -12.81 9.04 1.20
N VAL A 12 -11.79 8.91 2.03
CA VAL A 12 -10.45 9.41 1.74
C VAL A 12 -9.62 8.28 1.18
N ILE A 13 -8.94 8.54 0.06
CA ILE A 13 -7.90 7.67 -0.46
C ILE A 13 -6.54 8.36 -0.33
N VAL A 14 -5.50 7.58 -0.09
CA VAL A 14 -4.13 8.04 0.04
C VAL A 14 -3.22 7.36 -0.99
N ASN A 15 -2.29 8.13 -1.53
CA ASN A 15 -1.22 7.62 -2.39
C ASN A 15 -0.16 6.92 -1.56
N ASN A 16 -0.05 5.61 -1.75
CA ASN A 16 0.93 4.79 -1.06
C ASN A 16 2.08 4.35 -2.00
N THR A 17 2.18 4.95 -3.18
CA THR A 17 3.36 4.79 -4.04
C THR A 17 4.41 5.84 -3.72
N LYS A 18 5.70 5.49 -3.81
CA LYS A 18 6.83 6.43 -3.66
C LYS A 18 7.04 7.29 -4.94
N GLY A 19 5.94 7.75 -5.53
CA GLY A 19 5.86 8.55 -6.75
C GLY A 19 4.42 9.03 -7.00
N GLY A 20 4.16 9.65 -8.16
CA GLY A 20 2.82 10.15 -8.47
C GLY A 20 1.84 9.05 -8.89
N PHE A 21 0.60 9.15 -8.42
CA PHE A 21 -0.54 8.36 -8.86
C PHE A 21 -1.55 9.22 -9.62
N SER A 22 -1.89 8.83 -10.85
CA SER A 22 -2.90 9.53 -11.64
C SER A 22 -3.86 8.57 -12.31
N GLU A 23 -5.15 8.74 -12.07
CA GLU A 23 -6.21 7.94 -12.68
C GLU A 23 -7.43 8.78 -13.04
N ARG A 24 -7.83 8.69 -14.31
CA ARG A 24 -9.09 9.30 -14.78
C ARG A 24 -10.26 8.40 -14.40
N ILE A 25 -11.33 8.86 -13.76
CA ILE A 25 -12.53 8.04 -13.54
C ILE A 25 -13.46 8.10 -14.77
N PRO A 26 -14.09 7.00 -15.23
CA PRO A 26 -15.05 7.05 -16.33
C PRO A 26 -16.23 7.98 -15.99
N GLY A 27 -16.47 8.98 -16.84
CA GLY A 27 -17.54 9.96 -16.66
C GLY A 27 -17.38 10.85 -15.43
N GLY A 28 -16.14 11.03 -14.94
CA GLY A 28 -15.86 11.81 -13.73
C GLY A 28 -14.50 12.53 -13.77
N ILE A 29 -14.05 12.90 -12.57
CA ILE A 29 -12.84 13.67 -12.28
C ILE A 29 -11.59 12.79 -12.48
N SER A 30 -10.44 13.43 -12.73
CA SER A 30 -9.14 12.75 -12.68
C SER A 30 -8.56 12.91 -11.28
N ILE A 31 -8.22 11.80 -10.65
CA ILE A 31 -7.45 11.80 -9.40
C ILE A 31 -6.00 11.97 -9.80
N VAL A 32 -5.34 12.96 -9.23
CA VAL A 32 -3.91 13.21 -9.38
C VAL A 32 -3.35 13.45 -7.99
N LEU A 33 -2.52 12.53 -7.54
CA LEU A 33 -1.78 12.55 -6.28
C LEU A 33 -0.31 12.57 -6.69
N ASN A 34 0.40 13.65 -6.41
CA ASN A 34 1.74 13.88 -6.95
C ASN A 34 2.81 13.14 -6.16
N GLU A 35 2.62 13.03 -4.85
CA GLU A 35 3.60 12.51 -3.91
C GLU A 35 2.99 11.44 -3.01
N TYR A 36 3.86 10.67 -2.38
CA TYR A 36 3.48 9.73 -1.33
C TYR A 36 2.78 10.47 -0.20
N GLY A 37 1.71 9.90 0.36
CA GLY A 37 0.92 10.51 1.42
C GLY A 37 -0.13 11.52 0.93
N ASP A 38 -0.10 11.93 -0.34
CA ASP A 38 -1.14 12.80 -0.90
C ASP A 38 -2.52 12.11 -0.79
N THR A 39 -3.52 12.87 -0.39
CA THR A 39 -4.89 12.39 -0.20
C THR A 39 -5.88 12.98 -1.20
N ALA A 40 -6.96 12.25 -1.47
CA ALA A 40 -8.12 12.76 -2.20
C ALA A 40 -9.42 12.26 -1.58
N TYR A 41 -10.42 13.13 -1.57
CA TYR A 41 -11.80 12.81 -1.23
C TYR A 41 -12.53 12.34 -2.48
N ILE A 42 -13.14 11.17 -2.40
CA ILE A 42 -13.98 10.61 -3.46
C ILE A 42 -15.24 10.02 -2.84
N ASN A 43 -16.28 9.84 -3.64
CA ASN A 43 -17.46 9.08 -3.17
C ASN A 43 -17.33 7.59 -3.51
N HIS A 44 -18.08 6.76 -2.78
CA HIS A 44 -18.11 5.32 -2.97
C HIS A 44 -18.51 4.93 -4.41
N GLY A 45 -19.39 5.69 -5.07
CA GLY A 45 -19.74 5.48 -6.47
C GLY A 45 -18.55 5.62 -7.44
N GLU A 46 -17.65 6.56 -7.18
CA GLU A 46 -16.39 6.75 -7.89
C GLU A 46 -15.39 5.63 -7.57
N LEU A 47 -15.29 5.26 -6.30
CA LEU A 47 -14.44 4.17 -5.85
C LEU A 47 -14.83 2.83 -6.51
N VAL A 48 -16.13 2.51 -6.59
CA VAL A 48 -16.65 1.33 -7.32
C VAL A 48 -16.23 1.37 -8.80
N LYS A 49 -16.23 2.54 -9.45
CA LYS A 49 -15.78 2.67 -10.84
C LYS A 49 -14.27 2.47 -10.97
N LEU A 50 -13.47 2.95 -10.02
CA LEU A 50 -12.02 2.74 -10.00
C LEU A 50 -11.68 1.27 -9.84
N VAL A 51 -12.28 0.59 -8.86
CA VAL A 51 -12.11 -0.85 -8.63
C VAL A 51 -12.67 -1.67 -9.79
N GLY A 52 -13.83 -1.27 -10.31
CA GLY A 52 -14.60 -1.97 -11.34
C GLY A 52 -14.02 -1.94 -12.76
N ARG A 53 -12.87 -1.30 -12.99
CA ARG A 53 -12.13 -1.30 -14.28
C ARG A 53 -11.44 -2.63 -14.59
N GLY A 54 -12.14 -3.73 -14.38
CA GLY A 54 -11.62 -5.08 -14.51
C GLY A 54 -10.40 -5.31 -13.62
N ARG A 55 -9.49 -6.17 -14.09
CA ARG A 55 -8.32 -6.58 -13.30
C ARG A 55 -7.33 -5.45 -13.03
N ALA A 56 -7.25 -4.44 -13.90
CA ALA A 56 -6.28 -3.36 -13.78
C ALA A 56 -6.66 -2.35 -12.68
N GLY A 57 -7.93 -1.98 -12.57
CA GLY A 57 -8.42 -1.09 -11.51
C GLY A 57 -8.26 -1.71 -10.14
N ARG A 58 -8.77 -2.93 -9.99
CA ARG A 58 -8.68 -3.71 -8.75
C ARG A 58 -7.25 -3.95 -8.27
N ARG A 59 -6.30 -4.18 -9.19
CA ARG A 59 -4.90 -4.44 -8.85
C ARG A 59 -4.22 -3.31 -8.10
N LYS A 60 -4.65 -2.06 -8.28
CA LYS A 60 -4.05 -0.90 -7.59
C LYS A 60 -4.33 -0.95 -6.10
N PHE A 61 -5.55 -1.34 -5.73
CA PHE A 61 -5.93 -1.54 -4.33
C PHE A 61 -5.38 -2.86 -3.78
N GLU A 62 -5.38 -3.94 -4.57
CA GLU A 62 -4.77 -5.22 -4.15
C GLU A 62 -3.26 -5.11 -3.92
N LYS A 63 -2.57 -4.17 -4.58
CA LYS A 63 -1.14 -3.93 -4.39
C LYS A 63 -0.83 -2.80 -3.41
N MET A 64 -1.86 -2.23 -2.77
CA MET A 64 -1.72 -1.04 -1.93
C MET A 64 -0.96 0.10 -2.63
N ASP A 65 -1.16 0.29 -3.94
CA ASP A 65 -0.68 1.50 -4.62
C ASP A 65 -1.53 2.71 -4.14
N ILE A 66 -2.82 2.47 -3.87
CA ILE A 66 -3.75 3.40 -3.21
C ILE A 66 -4.43 2.67 -2.05
N VAL A 67 -4.56 3.35 -0.93
CA VAL A 67 -5.25 2.86 0.28
C VAL A 67 -6.47 3.73 0.56
N ILE A 68 -7.56 3.13 1.02
CA ILE A 68 -8.75 3.80 1.55
C ILE A 68 -8.42 4.06 3.02
N SER A 69 -8.04 5.28 3.35
CA SER A 69 -7.49 5.63 4.65
C SER A 69 -8.55 6.01 5.67
N GLU A 70 -9.71 6.51 5.23
CA GLU A 70 -10.76 7.02 6.11
C GLU A 70 -12.13 6.94 5.43
N VAL A 71 -13.18 6.79 6.22
CA VAL A 71 -14.58 6.98 5.79
C VAL A 71 -15.17 8.15 6.57
N VAL A 72 -15.53 9.22 5.86
CA VAL A 72 -16.02 10.46 6.46
C VAL A 72 -17.50 10.36 6.84
N THR A 73 -18.23 9.42 6.23
CA THR A 73 -19.67 9.29 6.45
C THR A 73 -19.99 8.47 7.70
N ASP A 74 -20.68 9.10 8.66
CA ASP A 74 -21.11 8.48 9.90
C ASP A 74 -21.78 7.12 9.71
N GLY A 75 -21.34 6.15 10.52
CA GLY A 75 -21.92 4.81 10.56
C GLY A 75 -21.54 3.93 9.37
N VAL A 76 -20.57 4.31 8.55
CA VAL A 76 -19.91 3.43 7.57
C VAL A 76 -18.44 3.32 7.92
N THR A 77 -17.92 2.10 7.95
CA THR A 77 -16.52 1.81 8.33
C THR A 77 -15.68 1.48 7.11
N ILE A 78 -14.35 1.57 7.21
CA ILE A 78 -13.43 1.12 6.14
C ILE A 78 -13.69 -0.35 5.80
N LYS A 79 -14.00 -1.17 6.82
CA LYS A 79 -14.35 -2.56 6.64
C LYS A 79 -15.64 -2.76 5.83
N ASN A 80 -16.66 -1.92 6.02
CA ASN A 80 -17.87 -1.98 5.21
C ASN A 80 -17.58 -1.72 3.72
N ILE A 81 -16.75 -0.71 3.43
CA ILE A 81 -16.33 -0.35 2.06
C ILE A 81 -15.54 -1.48 1.41
N THR A 82 -14.51 -1.97 2.10
CA THR A 82 -13.63 -3.02 1.57
C THR A 82 -14.35 -4.35 1.40
N ASP A 83 -15.29 -4.71 2.30
CA ASP A 83 -16.12 -5.90 2.13
C ASP A 83 -17.01 -5.80 0.87
N GLU A 84 -17.65 -4.65 0.63
CA GLU A 84 -18.47 -4.43 -0.57
C GLU A 84 -17.63 -4.50 -1.85
N LEU A 85 -16.42 -3.94 -1.83
CA LEU A 85 -15.46 -3.96 -2.95
C LEU A 85 -14.66 -5.27 -3.05
N ARG A 86 -14.87 -6.20 -2.12
CA ARG A 86 -14.13 -7.47 -1.97
C ARG A 86 -12.63 -7.28 -1.77
N LEU A 87 -12.20 -6.18 -1.17
CA LEU A 87 -10.81 -5.84 -0.87
C LEU A 87 -10.38 -6.27 0.54
N THR A 88 -11.20 -7.04 1.26
CA THR A 88 -10.95 -7.48 2.65
C THR A 88 -9.55 -8.08 2.85
N LYS A 89 -9.12 -9.02 2.00
CA LYS A 89 -7.84 -9.73 2.18
C LYS A 89 -6.61 -8.83 2.10
N PRO A 90 -6.47 -7.93 1.10
CA PRO A 90 -5.42 -6.91 1.12
C PRO A 90 -5.39 -6.12 2.43
N TYR A 91 -6.54 -5.68 2.94
CA TYR A 91 -6.60 -4.85 4.16
C TYR A 91 -6.29 -5.66 5.43
N GLU A 92 -6.71 -6.92 5.51
CA GLU A 92 -6.28 -7.84 6.57
C GLU A 92 -4.74 -7.97 6.62
N GLU A 93 -4.07 -8.10 5.46
CA GLU A 93 -2.61 -8.14 5.39
C GLU A 93 -1.97 -6.80 5.77
N LEU A 94 -2.55 -5.66 5.35
CA LEU A 94 -2.05 -4.34 5.72
C LEU A 94 -2.15 -4.10 7.22
N HIS A 95 -3.31 -4.38 7.84
CA HIS A 95 -3.48 -4.25 9.28
C HIS A 95 -2.52 -5.14 10.09
N GLY A 96 -2.18 -6.32 9.56
CA GLY A 96 -1.12 -7.15 10.12
C GLY A 96 0.25 -6.46 10.15
N LEU A 97 0.57 -5.58 9.19
CA LEU A 97 1.79 -4.77 9.23
C LEU A 97 1.72 -3.64 10.27
N LEU A 98 0.52 -3.10 10.47
CA LEU A 98 0.26 -1.97 11.36
C LEU A 98 0.11 -2.41 12.83
N ASP A 99 0.39 -3.67 13.15
CA ASP A 99 0.12 -4.30 14.45
C ASP A 99 -1.31 -4.05 14.97
N THR A 100 -2.28 -4.08 14.07
CA THR A 100 -3.70 -3.88 14.37
C THR A 100 -4.57 -5.00 13.80
N GLU A 101 -5.73 -5.24 14.41
CA GLU A 101 -6.71 -6.17 13.87
C GLU A 101 -7.68 -5.45 12.93
N PHE A 102 -8.00 -6.05 11.77
CA PHE A 102 -8.95 -5.49 10.81
C PHE A 102 -10.41 -5.63 11.27
N THR A 103 -10.85 -4.75 12.17
CA THR A 103 -12.20 -4.71 12.74
C THR A 103 -13.07 -3.58 12.16
N ASP A 104 -14.34 -3.52 12.59
CA ASP A 104 -15.24 -2.41 12.24
C ASP A 104 -14.91 -1.10 12.98
N ASP A 105 -14.03 -1.12 14.00
CA ASP A 105 -13.68 0.05 14.81
C ASP A 105 -12.50 0.86 14.23
N ILE A 106 -12.02 0.48 13.05
CA ILE A 106 -10.95 1.21 12.37
C ILE A 106 -11.55 2.39 11.62
N ASP A 107 -11.21 3.57 12.13
CA ASP A 107 -11.63 4.84 11.55
C ASP A 107 -10.57 5.44 10.61
N TYR A 108 -9.28 5.13 10.84
CA TYR A 108 -8.16 5.69 10.12
C TYR A 108 -7.03 4.67 9.86
N ILE A 109 -6.40 4.76 8.69
CA ILE A 109 -5.18 4.04 8.34
C ILE A 109 -4.10 5.05 7.99
N ASP A 110 -3.03 5.05 8.80
CA ASP A 110 -1.81 5.77 8.49
C ASP A 110 -0.88 4.89 7.63
N VAL A 111 -0.50 5.40 6.46
CA VAL A 111 0.41 4.66 5.56
C VAL A 111 1.88 4.85 5.92
N ASP A 112 2.21 5.83 6.76
CA ASP A 112 3.59 6.07 7.23
C ASP A 112 4.05 4.94 8.17
N GLU A 113 3.12 4.28 8.84
CA GLU A 113 3.34 3.11 9.70
C GLU A 113 3.96 1.92 8.93
N ILE A 114 3.85 1.87 7.60
CA ILE A 114 4.55 0.86 6.78
C ILE A 114 6.07 1.07 6.84
N ASP A 115 6.52 2.33 6.85
CA ASP A 115 7.95 2.65 7.01
C ASP A 115 8.41 2.29 8.44
N LEU A 116 7.55 2.48 9.46
CA LEU A 116 7.83 2.06 10.83
C LEU A 116 7.99 0.54 10.94
N PHE A 117 7.04 -0.22 10.37
CA PHE A 117 7.11 -1.68 10.31
C PHE A 117 8.44 -2.16 9.74
N LEU A 118 8.91 -1.61 8.62
CA LEU A 118 10.19 -2.03 8.03
C LEU A 118 11.38 -1.81 8.97
N ASN A 119 11.37 -0.73 9.75
CA ASN A 119 12.43 -0.42 10.70
C ASN A 119 12.37 -1.27 11.96
N GLU A 120 11.17 -1.60 12.45
CA GLU A 120 10.97 -2.22 13.77
C GLU A 120 10.65 -3.71 13.74
N CYS A 121 10.12 -4.24 12.64
CA CYS A 121 9.70 -5.65 12.55
C CYS A 121 10.84 -6.64 12.80
N GLU A 122 10.46 -7.81 13.31
CA GLU A 122 11.37 -8.94 13.47
C GLU A 122 11.68 -9.59 12.12
N TYR A 123 12.86 -10.19 12.00
CA TYR A 123 13.32 -10.81 10.75
C TYR A 123 12.41 -11.95 10.28
N GLU A 124 11.93 -12.78 11.19
CA GLU A 124 11.06 -13.92 10.88
C GLU A 124 9.71 -13.48 10.29
N GLU A 125 9.18 -12.37 10.78
CA GLU A 125 7.93 -11.79 10.30
C GLU A 125 8.10 -11.25 8.87
N LEU A 126 9.15 -10.45 8.66
CA LEU A 126 9.48 -9.93 7.34
C LEU A 126 9.73 -11.07 6.34
N GLU A 127 10.46 -12.12 6.74
CA GLU A 127 10.73 -13.28 5.91
C GLU A 127 9.45 -14.01 5.50
N LYS A 128 8.52 -14.21 6.45
CA LYS A 128 7.22 -14.84 6.18
C LYS A 128 6.43 -14.09 5.10
N ILE A 129 6.43 -12.76 5.15
CA ILE A 129 5.73 -11.92 4.15
C ILE A 129 6.47 -11.98 2.81
N MET A 130 7.78 -11.77 2.80
CA MET A 130 8.58 -11.68 1.58
C MET A 130 8.68 -13.02 0.82
N ASN A 131 8.60 -14.15 1.52
CA ASN A 131 8.54 -15.48 0.91
C ASN A 131 7.15 -15.85 0.37
N ASN A 132 6.08 -15.16 0.82
CA ASN A 132 4.74 -15.37 0.30
C ASN A 132 4.52 -14.61 -1.02
N LYS A 133 4.72 -15.28 -2.15
CA LYS A 133 4.50 -14.70 -3.49
C LYS A 133 3.07 -14.24 -3.76
N LYS A 134 2.10 -14.64 -2.93
CA LYS A 134 0.69 -14.22 -3.03
C LYS A 134 0.32 -13.07 -2.10
N SER A 135 1.25 -12.62 -1.24
CA SER A 135 1.01 -11.49 -0.36
C SER A 135 0.72 -10.23 -1.18
N TYR A 136 -0.28 -9.48 -0.72
CA TYR A 136 -0.73 -8.22 -1.30
C TYR A 136 0.24 -7.08 -0.97
N VAL A 137 0.86 -7.10 0.22
CA VAL A 137 1.74 -6.04 0.73
C VAL A 137 3.22 -6.22 0.36
N ARG A 138 3.63 -7.40 -0.12
CA ARG A 138 5.02 -7.72 -0.49
C ARG A 138 5.67 -6.72 -1.47
N LYS A 139 4.92 -6.22 -2.45
CA LYS A 139 5.42 -5.20 -3.40
C LYS A 139 5.63 -3.85 -2.69
N THR A 140 4.64 -3.44 -1.91
CA THR A 140 4.66 -2.19 -1.13
C THR A 140 5.87 -2.14 -0.20
N LEU A 141 6.09 -3.21 0.58
CA LEU A 141 7.25 -3.32 1.47
C LEU A 141 8.59 -3.17 0.71
N ALA A 142 8.70 -3.79 -0.47
CA ALA A 142 9.89 -3.64 -1.29
C ALA A 142 10.09 -2.21 -1.83
N GLU A 143 9.02 -1.53 -2.24
CA GLU A 143 9.07 -0.15 -2.72
C GLU A 143 9.45 0.82 -1.60
N HIS A 144 8.85 0.66 -0.41
CA HIS A 144 9.17 1.45 0.77
C HIS A 144 10.59 1.19 1.26
N ALA A 145 11.05 -0.07 1.29
CA ALA A 145 12.42 -0.40 1.67
C ALA A 145 13.45 0.19 0.71
N ALA A 146 13.18 0.20 -0.60
CA ALA A 146 14.03 0.86 -1.57
C ALA A 146 14.12 2.38 -1.34
N ASP A 147 13.00 3.02 -1.02
CA ASP A 147 12.97 4.44 -0.68
C ASP A 147 13.71 4.76 0.62
N LEU A 148 13.43 4.04 1.70
CA LEU A 148 14.13 4.18 2.98
C LEU A 148 15.64 3.94 2.83
N HIS A 149 16.05 2.96 2.03
CA HIS A 149 17.46 2.71 1.76
C HIS A 149 18.11 3.87 0.98
N LYS A 150 17.42 4.45 0.00
CA LYS A 150 17.90 5.64 -0.72
C LYS A 150 18.08 6.83 0.21
N ARG A 151 17.17 7.03 1.16
CA ARG A 151 17.24 8.08 2.19
C ARG A 151 18.28 7.78 3.28
N GLY A 152 18.81 6.56 3.32
CA GLY A 152 19.77 6.11 4.33
C GLY A 152 19.11 5.81 5.68
N GLU A 153 17.81 5.55 5.70
CA GLU A 153 17.00 5.26 6.88
C GLU A 153 16.88 3.74 7.13
N LEU A 154 16.89 2.92 6.08
CA LEU A 154 16.99 1.46 6.18
C LEU A 154 18.41 0.99 5.82
N ASN A 155 19.20 0.60 6.83
CA ASN A 155 20.58 0.09 6.66
C ASN A 155 20.81 -1.30 7.28
N ASP A 156 19.76 -1.95 7.78
CA ASP A 156 19.85 -3.32 8.29
C ASP A 156 20.06 -4.30 7.12
N PHE A 157 21.29 -4.82 7.01
CA PHE A 157 21.66 -5.74 5.94
C PHE A 157 20.82 -7.02 5.92
N ASN A 158 20.37 -7.53 7.08
CA ASN A 158 19.56 -8.75 7.14
C ASN A 158 18.17 -8.48 6.56
N LYS A 159 17.51 -7.39 6.97
CA LYS A 159 16.20 -7.00 6.41
C LYS A 159 16.28 -6.74 4.92
N MET A 160 17.31 -6.01 4.50
CA MET A 160 17.61 -5.75 3.09
C MET A 160 17.85 -7.05 2.31
N SER A 161 18.55 -8.03 2.90
CA SER A 161 18.78 -9.33 2.27
C SER A 161 17.50 -10.15 2.16
N ILE A 162 16.67 -10.19 3.19
CA ILE A 162 15.36 -10.85 3.18
C ILE A 162 14.49 -10.28 2.06
N ILE A 163 14.45 -8.95 1.93
CA ILE A 163 13.65 -8.28 0.90
C ILE A 163 14.19 -8.60 -0.51
N ALA A 164 15.50 -8.49 -0.73
CA ALA A 164 16.11 -8.77 -2.03
C ALA A 164 15.93 -10.23 -2.46
N THR A 165 16.19 -11.19 -1.56
CA THR A 165 15.95 -12.61 -1.79
C THR A 165 14.47 -12.88 -2.03
N GLY A 166 13.60 -12.23 -1.26
CA GLY A 166 12.16 -12.24 -1.45
C GLY A 166 11.79 -11.84 -2.88
N LEU A 167 12.42 -10.81 -3.44
CA LEU A 167 12.24 -10.36 -4.84
C LEU A 167 12.91 -11.27 -5.88
N GLY A 168 13.62 -12.31 -5.46
CA GLY A 168 14.29 -13.27 -6.33
C GLY A 168 15.73 -12.90 -6.71
N GLN A 169 16.36 -11.98 -5.99
CA GLN A 169 17.79 -11.69 -6.16
C GLN A 169 18.62 -12.85 -5.60
N ASN A 170 19.73 -13.16 -6.27
CA ASN A 170 20.69 -14.14 -5.74
C ASN A 170 21.49 -13.51 -4.61
N GLU A 171 21.88 -14.31 -3.61
CA GLU A 171 22.69 -13.86 -2.46
C GLU A 171 23.97 -13.11 -2.86
N ARG A 172 24.59 -13.51 -3.98
CA ARG A 172 25.82 -12.90 -4.49
C ARG A 172 25.61 -11.49 -5.06
N ASP A 173 24.37 -11.17 -5.45
CA ASP A 173 24.02 -9.94 -6.14
C ASP A 173 23.29 -8.94 -5.22
N ILE A 174 22.99 -9.31 -3.96
CA ILE A 174 22.25 -8.48 -3.01
C ILE A 174 22.96 -7.14 -2.77
N GLN A 175 24.27 -7.17 -2.55
CA GLN A 175 25.03 -5.94 -2.27
C GLN A 175 25.03 -5.00 -3.49
N SER A 176 25.23 -5.52 -4.70
CA SER A 176 25.15 -4.72 -5.93
C SER A 176 23.74 -4.19 -6.16
N PHE A 177 22.70 -5.01 -5.93
CA PHE A 177 21.30 -4.62 -6.08
C PHE A 177 20.96 -3.37 -5.23
N TRP A 178 21.35 -3.36 -3.96
CA TRP A 178 21.09 -2.22 -3.08
C TRP A 178 21.98 -1.01 -3.40
N THR A 179 23.21 -1.25 -3.85
CA THR A 179 24.09 -0.19 -4.35
C THR A 179 23.47 0.50 -5.54
N ASP A 180 22.99 -0.25 -6.54
CA ASP A 180 22.33 0.28 -7.73
C ASP A 180 21.08 1.10 -7.37
N ILE A 181 20.26 0.62 -6.43
CA ILE A 181 19.09 1.35 -5.92
C ILE A 181 19.48 2.70 -5.32
N ARG A 182 20.55 2.73 -4.51
CA ARG A 182 21.05 3.94 -3.87
C ARG A 182 21.65 4.91 -4.90
N GLU A 183 22.35 4.40 -5.90
CA GLU A 183 23.04 5.21 -6.91
C GLU A 183 22.12 5.75 -8.01
N ALA A 184 20.98 5.11 -8.27
CA ALA A 184 19.95 5.64 -9.18
C ALA A 184 19.49 7.07 -8.83
N ASN A 185 19.69 7.52 -7.59
CA ASN A 185 19.35 8.86 -7.12
C ASN A 185 20.44 9.92 -7.37
N LYS A 186 21.70 9.53 -7.66
CA LYS A 186 22.80 10.50 -7.91
C LYS A 186 22.67 11.22 -9.26
N TYR A 187 21.81 10.75 -10.15
CA TYR A 187 21.67 11.26 -11.52
C TYR A 187 20.29 11.87 -11.83
N GLN A 188 19.43 12.04 -10.83
CA GLN A 188 18.20 12.83 -10.93
C GLN A 188 18.45 14.19 -10.29
N VAL A 189 19.05 15.10 -11.07
CA VAL A 189 19.21 16.53 -10.76
C VAL A 189 18.27 17.32 -11.65
#